data_AF-A0A383E184-F1
#
_entry.id   AF-A0A383E184-F1
#
_cell.length_a   1.000
_cell.length_b   1.000
_cell.length_c   1.000
_cell.angle_alpha   90.00
_cell.angle_beta   90.00
_cell.angle_gamma   90.00
#
_symmetry.space_group_name_H-M   'P 1'
#
loop_
_entity.id
_entity.type
_entity.pdbx_description
1 polymer ?
#
loop_
_entity_poly.entity_id
_entity_poly.type
_entity_poly.pdbx_seq_one_letter_code
_entity_poly.pdbx_strand_id
1 'polypeptide(L)'
;MYPNDWPKIRVVVLNRDNNTCQQCGGVDNLHVHHMIPRAFGGNDNPSNLITLCSGCHAAKHPYLQASLARRVIERWALRIAKWLDKNEEVLKTPKGLGVALRLFKLKHFRANQIDVVLAALSGKSVLLVSPTGSGKSLCYQLPAVLKKKVSYVISPLKALMSDQVSALQIKQIPATYVNTDISKEEKLKRYEML
;
A
#
# COMPACT_ATOMS: atom_id res chain seq x y z
N MET A 1 24.31 0.44 14.95
CA MET A 1 25.40 0.00 14.06
C MET A 1 25.17 -1.48 13.76
N TYR A 2 25.09 -1.90 12.50
CA TYR A 2 24.91 -3.33 12.19
C TYR A 2 26.20 -4.09 12.51
N PRO A 3 26.13 -5.36 12.97
CA PRO A 3 27.32 -6.18 13.19
C PRO A 3 28.14 -6.32 11.90
N ASN A 4 29.45 -6.49 12.02
CA ASN A 4 30.38 -6.60 10.88
C ASN A 4 30.00 -7.72 9.88
N ASP A 5 29.26 -8.76 10.31
CA ASP A 5 28.85 -9.88 9.46
C ASP A 5 27.47 -9.70 8.79
N TRP A 6 26.79 -8.58 9.00
CA TRP A 6 25.45 -8.34 8.43
C TRP A 6 25.35 -8.54 6.90
N PRO A 7 26.33 -8.12 6.08
CA PRO A 7 26.30 -8.39 4.64
C PRO A 7 26.23 -9.88 4.31
N LYS A 8 26.95 -10.72 5.06
CA LYS A 8 26.96 -12.19 4.87
C LYS A 8 25.62 -12.80 5.29
N ILE A 9 25.11 -12.42 6.46
CA ILE A 9 23.82 -12.88 6.99
C ILE A 9 22.70 -12.53 6.00
N ARG A 10 22.73 -11.30 5.46
CA ARG A 10 21.76 -10.85 4.45
C ARG A 10 21.75 -11.75 3.22
N VAL A 11 22.91 -12.10 2.67
CA VAL A 11 23.01 -12.97 1.48
C VAL A 11 22.47 -14.38 1.79
N VAL A 12 22.80 -14.94 2.96
CA VAL A 12 22.31 -16.25 3.39
C VAL A 12 20.78 -16.28 3.45
N VAL A 13 20.16 -15.27 4.06
CA VAL A 13 18.70 -15.20 4.19
C VAL A 13 18.04 -15.01 2.82
N LEU A 14 18.59 -14.15 1.95
CA LEU A 14 18.06 -13.97 0.59
C LEU A 14 18.13 -15.24 -0.25
N ASN A 15 19.26 -15.96 -0.18
CA ASN A 15 19.43 -17.22 -0.91
C ASN A 15 18.50 -18.30 -0.38
N ARG A 16 18.36 -18.44 0.94
CA ARG A 16 17.39 -19.35 1.57
C ARG A 16 15.97 -19.08 1.08
N ASP A 17 15.64 -17.80 0.95
CA ASP A 17 14.31 -17.32 0.53
C ASP A 17 14.16 -17.25 -1.00
N ASN A 18 15.08 -17.87 -1.75
CA ASN A 18 15.11 -17.94 -3.22
C ASN A 18 15.04 -16.56 -3.90
N ASN A 19 15.57 -15.51 -3.26
CA ASN A 19 15.42 -14.12 -3.71
C ASN A 19 13.95 -13.75 -3.99
N THR A 20 13.04 -14.19 -3.13
CA THR A 20 11.62 -13.85 -3.19
C THR A 20 11.11 -13.36 -1.83
N CYS A 21 10.16 -12.44 -1.87
CA CYS A 21 9.42 -12.02 -0.68
C CYS A 21 8.60 -13.19 -0.14
N GLN A 22 8.87 -13.59 1.09
CA GLN A 22 8.21 -14.73 1.74
C GLN A 22 6.75 -14.46 2.15
N GLN A 23 6.26 -13.23 1.93
CA GLN A 23 4.87 -12.87 2.20
C GLN A 23 4.02 -12.73 0.92
N CYS A 24 4.59 -12.32 -0.21
CA CYS A 24 3.83 -12.04 -1.43
C CYS A 24 4.42 -12.61 -2.73
N GLY A 25 5.58 -13.25 -2.67
CA GLY A 25 6.28 -13.83 -3.82
C GLY A 25 6.97 -12.81 -4.74
N GLY A 26 6.93 -11.51 -4.43
CA GLY A 26 7.60 -10.48 -5.23
C GLY A 26 9.14 -10.60 -5.20
N VAL A 27 9.81 -10.25 -6.30
CA VAL A 27 11.28 -10.38 -6.45
C VAL A 27 12.04 -9.06 -6.37
N ASP A 28 11.33 -7.92 -6.43
CA ASP A 28 11.95 -6.60 -6.49
C ASP A 28 12.11 -5.95 -5.10
N ASN A 29 13.22 -5.22 -4.92
CA ASN A 29 13.54 -4.43 -3.71
C ASN A 29 13.38 -5.22 -2.40
N LEU A 30 14.16 -6.29 -2.27
CA LEU A 30 14.12 -7.19 -1.13
C LEU A 30 14.98 -6.71 0.05
N HIS A 31 14.42 -6.85 1.24
CA HIS A 31 15.04 -6.53 2.52
C HIS A 31 14.89 -7.71 3.47
N VAL A 32 15.85 -7.84 4.37
CA VAL A 32 15.80 -8.82 5.45
C VAL A 32 15.22 -8.14 6.70
N HIS A 33 14.18 -8.73 7.27
CA HIS A 33 13.44 -8.21 8.42
C HIS A 33 13.49 -9.20 9.59
N HIS A 34 13.54 -8.69 10.82
CA HIS A 34 13.47 -9.51 12.03
C HIS A 34 12.03 -9.91 12.36
N MET A 35 11.74 -11.20 12.48
CA MET A 35 10.41 -11.68 12.88
C MET A 35 10.10 -11.30 14.33
N ILE A 36 11.05 -11.49 15.23
CA ILE A 36 11.05 -10.92 16.58
C ILE A 36 12.01 -9.72 16.56
N PRO A 37 11.56 -8.48 16.85
CA PRO A 37 12.44 -7.32 16.85
C PRO A 37 13.53 -7.40 17.93
N ARG A 38 14.69 -6.77 17.70
CA ARG A 38 15.80 -6.75 18.68
C ARG A 38 15.41 -6.17 20.04
N ALA A 39 14.57 -5.15 20.05
CA ALA A 39 14.05 -4.55 21.29
C ALA A 39 13.25 -5.55 22.15
N PHE A 40 12.75 -6.62 21.54
CA PHE A 40 12.02 -7.72 22.18
C PHE A 40 12.85 -9.01 22.20
N GLY A 41 14.19 -8.93 22.19
CA GLY A 41 15.08 -10.08 22.28
C GLY A 41 15.36 -10.82 20.97
N GLY A 42 14.94 -10.26 19.84
CA GLY A 42 15.26 -10.79 18.52
C GLY A 42 16.75 -10.79 18.20
N ASN A 43 17.28 -11.92 17.72
CA ASN A 43 18.67 -12.06 17.29
C ASN A 43 18.81 -12.02 15.76
N ASP A 44 20.05 -12.03 15.26
CA ASP A 44 20.38 -12.03 13.82
C ASP A 44 20.53 -13.43 13.23
N ASN A 45 20.10 -14.47 13.96
CA ASN A 45 20.09 -15.81 13.41
C ASN A 45 19.18 -15.82 12.18
N PRO A 46 19.58 -16.42 11.05
CA PRO A 46 18.70 -16.60 9.90
C PRO A 46 17.31 -17.12 10.27
N SER A 47 17.16 -17.96 11.29
CA SER A 47 15.85 -18.44 11.77
C SER A 47 14.91 -17.34 12.29
N ASN A 48 15.42 -16.20 12.74
CA ASN A 48 14.65 -15.03 13.17
C ASN A 48 14.53 -13.97 12.05
N LEU A 49 15.05 -14.25 10.86
CA LEU A 49 15.10 -13.33 9.74
C LEU A 49 14.22 -13.81 8.59
N ILE A 50 13.58 -12.88 7.90
CA ILE A 50 12.69 -13.16 6.77
C ILE A 50 12.91 -12.15 5.65
N THR A 51 12.94 -12.62 4.40
CA THR A 51 13.01 -11.75 3.22
C THR A 51 11.63 -11.19 2.88
N LEU A 52 11.52 -9.87 2.83
CA LEU A 52 10.32 -9.14 2.45
C LEU A 52 10.63 -8.09 1.39
N CYS A 53 9.74 -7.88 0.42
CA CYS A 53 9.82 -6.72 -0.46
C CYS A 53 9.56 -5.43 0.33
N SER A 54 10.00 -4.27 -0.16
CA SER A 54 9.81 -2.99 0.56
C SER A 54 8.37 -2.75 1.01
N GLY A 55 7.36 -3.17 0.24
CA GLY A 55 5.94 -3.04 0.61
C GLY A 55 5.51 -3.95 1.76
N CYS A 56 5.88 -5.24 1.72
CA CYS A 56 5.58 -6.16 2.83
C CYS A 56 6.40 -5.83 4.09
N HIS A 57 7.64 -5.36 3.92
CA HIS A 57 8.49 -4.89 5.00
C HIS A 57 7.89 -3.65 5.69
N ALA A 58 7.38 -2.68 4.92
CA ALA A 58 6.68 -1.50 5.44
C ALA A 58 5.47 -1.88 6.30
N ALA A 59 4.70 -2.88 5.86
CA ALA A 59 3.52 -3.37 6.59
C ALA A 59 3.89 -3.97 7.96
N LYS A 60 5.14 -4.37 8.19
CA LYS A 60 5.65 -4.82 9.50
C LYS A 60 6.14 -3.67 10.40
N HIS A 61 6.21 -2.45 9.86
CA HIS A 61 6.62 -1.26 10.61
C HIS A 61 5.59 -0.12 10.49
N PRO A 62 4.52 -0.13 11.32
CA PRO A 62 3.47 0.89 11.29
C PRO A 62 3.98 2.32 11.53
N TYR A 63 5.10 2.45 12.27
CA TYR A 63 5.68 3.73 12.70
C TYR A 63 6.76 4.29 11.77
N LEU A 64 7.26 3.52 10.80
CA LEU A 64 8.25 3.98 9.79
C LEU A 64 7.58 4.47 8.49
N GLN A 65 6.25 4.59 8.48
CA GLN A 65 5.47 4.79 7.27
C GLN A 65 5.70 6.14 6.58
N ALA A 66 6.01 7.25 7.27
CA ALA A 66 6.15 8.55 6.59
C ALA A 66 7.30 8.61 5.56
N SER A 67 8.52 8.18 5.93
CA SER A 67 9.68 8.26 5.02
C SER A 67 9.58 7.27 3.86
N LEU A 68 9.01 6.09 4.11
CA LEU A 68 8.76 5.08 3.07
C LEU A 68 7.61 5.48 2.16
N ALA A 69 6.53 6.05 2.71
CA ALA A 69 5.40 6.54 1.93
C ALA A 69 5.84 7.64 0.97
N ARG A 70 6.77 8.53 1.35
CA ARG A 70 7.34 9.54 0.43
C ARG A 70 8.01 8.92 -0.80
N ARG A 71 8.88 7.92 -0.62
CA ARG A 71 9.55 7.22 -1.75
C ARG A 71 8.56 6.44 -2.61
N VAL A 72 7.53 5.86 -2.02
CA VAL A 72 6.46 5.16 -2.75
C VAL A 72 5.62 6.16 -3.54
N ILE A 73 5.26 7.30 -2.94
CA ILE A 73 4.56 8.41 -3.59
C ILE A 73 5.34 8.91 -4.80
N GLU A 74 6.65 9.16 -4.66
CA GLU A 74 7.50 9.64 -5.76
C GLU A 74 7.52 8.68 -6.95
N ARG A 75 7.69 7.36 -6.70
CA ARG A 75 7.64 6.34 -7.78
C ARG A 75 6.24 6.22 -8.39
N TRP A 76 5.19 6.38 -7.59
CA TRP A 76 3.82 6.27 -8.05
C TRP A 76 3.38 7.49 -8.86
N ALA A 77 3.81 8.69 -8.45
CA ALA A 77 3.64 9.92 -9.19
C ALA A 77 4.30 9.83 -10.59
N LEU A 78 5.50 9.26 -10.70
CA LEU A 78 6.15 9.01 -11.99
C LEU A 78 5.36 8.02 -12.87
N ARG A 79 4.79 6.96 -12.28
CA ARG A 79 3.97 5.97 -13.00
C ARG A 79 2.63 6.55 -13.47
N ILE A 80 2.01 7.40 -12.66
CA ILE A 80 0.79 8.11 -13.03
C ILE A 80 1.05 9.22 -14.04
N ALA A 81 2.12 10.01 -13.90
CA ALA A 81 2.47 11.05 -14.85
C ALA A 81 2.67 10.47 -16.26
N LYS A 82 3.34 9.31 -16.36
CA LYS A 82 3.48 8.57 -17.62
C LYS A 82 2.16 7.99 -18.15
N TRP A 83 1.15 7.82 -17.29
CA TRP A 83 -0.16 7.25 -17.63
C TRP A 83 -1.23 8.30 -17.98
N LEU A 84 -1.21 9.47 -17.32
CA LEU A 84 -2.13 10.59 -17.53
C LEU A 84 -1.80 11.44 -18.77
N ASP A 85 -0.69 11.15 -19.45
CA ASP A 85 -0.18 11.94 -20.57
C ASP A 85 -0.95 11.68 -21.87
N LYS A 86 -2.21 12.13 -21.88
CA LYS A 86 -3.00 12.72 -22.97
C LYS A 86 -4.47 12.85 -22.51
N ASN A 87 -4.87 14.09 -22.20
CA ASN A 87 -6.25 14.62 -22.21
C ASN A 87 -7.33 14.07 -21.26
N GLU A 88 -7.02 13.34 -20.18
CA GLU A 88 -8.02 12.87 -19.19
C GLU A 88 -9.16 11.98 -19.75
N GLU A 89 -9.14 11.61 -21.04
CA GLU A 89 -10.20 10.84 -21.70
C GLU A 89 -10.35 9.42 -21.15
N VAL A 90 -9.28 8.86 -20.58
CA VAL A 90 -9.24 7.49 -20.03
C VAL A 90 -10.23 7.32 -18.87
N LEU A 91 -10.62 8.38 -18.17
CA LEU A 91 -11.48 8.31 -16.98
C LEU A 91 -12.99 8.31 -17.27
N LYS A 92 -13.39 8.61 -18.51
CA LYS A 92 -14.81 8.77 -18.88
C LYS A 92 -15.46 7.51 -19.45
N THR A 93 -14.70 6.44 -19.70
CA THR A 93 -15.22 5.21 -20.32
C THR A 93 -14.88 3.94 -19.52
N PRO A 94 -15.76 2.92 -19.50
CA PRO A 94 -15.52 1.63 -18.83
C PRO A 94 -14.23 0.92 -19.30
N LYS A 95 -13.83 1.09 -20.56
CA LYS A 95 -12.59 0.52 -21.11
C LYS A 95 -11.33 1.07 -20.43
N GLY A 96 -11.33 2.33 -20.01
CA GLY A 96 -10.20 2.94 -19.29
C GLY A 96 -10.01 2.41 -17.86
N LEU A 97 -11.06 1.87 -17.24
CA LEU A 97 -10.99 1.28 -15.90
C LEU A 97 -10.27 -0.09 -15.88
N GLY A 98 -10.17 -0.80 -17.02
CA GLY A 98 -9.50 -2.10 -17.09
C GLY A 98 -8.00 -2.05 -16.78
N VAL A 99 -7.34 -0.92 -17.02
CA VAL A 99 -5.94 -0.70 -16.58
C VAL A 99 -5.88 -0.37 -15.09
N ALA A 100 -6.84 0.40 -14.59
CA ALA A 100 -6.93 0.74 -13.18
C ALA A 100 -7.20 -0.49 -12.30
N LEU A 101 -8.01 -1.44 -12.77
CA LEU A 101 -8.18 -2.75 -12.13
C LEU A 101 -6.87 -3.55 -12.02
N ARG A 102 -5.97 -3.45 -13.01
CA ARG A 102 -4.65 -4.11 -12.97
C ARG A 102 -3.77 -3.58 -11.84
N LEU A 103 -3.85 -2.29 -11.51
CA LEU A 103 -3.15 -1.72 -10.33
C LEU A 103 -3.62 -2.40 -9.03
N PHE A 104 -4.91 -2.72 -8.95
CA PHE A 104 -5.48 -3.46 -7.82
C PHE A 104 -5.26 -4.98 -7.90
N LYS A 105 -4.62 -5.48 -8.97
CA LYS A 105 -4.47 -6.90 -9.31
C LYS A 105 -5.81 -7.62 -9.50
N LEU A 106 -6.79 -6.92 -10.07
CA LEU A 106 -8.13 -7.43 -10.35
C LEU A 106 -8.34 -7.59 -11.86
N LYS A 107 -9.10 -8.62 -12.24
CA LYS A 107 -9.46 -8.87 -13.64
C LYS A 107 -10.78 -8.20 -14.01
N HIS A 108 -11.79 -8.30 -13.14
CA HIS A 108 -13.14 -7.81 -13.39
C HIS A 108 -13.72 -7.17 -12.12
N PHE A 109 -14.66 -6.24 -12.29
CA PHE A 109 -15.52 -5.76 -11.22
C PHE A 109 -16.48 -6.87 -10.80
N ARG A 110 -16.87 -6.88 -9.52
CA ARG A 110 -18.03 -7.61 -9.05
C ARG A 110 -19.30 -6.82 -9.39
N ALA A 111 -20.45 -7.49 -9.31
CA ALA A 111 -21.75 -6.86 -9.56
C ALA A 111 -21.91 -5.54 -8.78
N ASN A 112 -22.48 -4.53 -9.45
CA ASN A 112 -22.78 -3.19 -8.93
C ASN A 112 -21.57 -2.34 -8.49
N GLN A 113 -20.34 -2.84 -8.53
CA GLN A 113 -19.16 -2.03 -8.18
C GLN A 113 -18.89 -0.95 -9.22
N ILE A 114 -19.08 -1.26 -10.50
CA ILE A 114 -18.79 -0.32 -11.60
C ILE A 114 -19.67 0.92 -11.53
N ASP A 115 -20.96 0.76 -11.26
CA ASP A 115 -21.92 1.87 -11.19
C ASP A 115 -21.58 2.82 -10.04
N VAL A 116 -21.20 2.27 -8.88
CA VAL A 116 -20.75 3.05 -7.72
C VAL A 116 -19.45 3.80 -8.04
N VAL A 117 -18.49 3.13 -8.66
CA VAL A 117 -17.20 3.75 -9.04
C VAL A 117 -17.42 4.89 -10.03
N LEU A 118 -18.24 4.66 -11.07
CA LEU A 118 -18.55 5.68 -12.06
C LEU A 118 -19.29 6.87 -11.43
N ALA A 119 -20.28 6.63 -10.58
CA ALA A 119 -20.98 7.69 -9.86
C ALA A 119 -20.03 8.52 -8.98
N ALA A 120 -19.14 7.87 -8.25
CA ALA A 120 -18.13 8.54 -7.41
C ALA A 120 -17.09 9.34 -8.24
N LEU A 121 -16.67 8.81 -9.40
CA LEU A 121 -15.78 9.50 -10.34
C LEU A 121 -16.45 10.73 -10.94
N SER A 122 -17.76 10.66 -11.25
CA SER A 122 -18.58 11.80 -11.68
C SER A 122 -18.88 12.82 -10.58
N GLY A 123 -18.38 12.62 -9.36
CA GLY A 123 -18.58 13.55 -8.25
C GLY A 123 -19.96 13.46 -7.58
N LYS A 124 -20.73 12.39 -7.83
CA LYS A 124 -22.02 12.17 -7.16
C LYS A 124 -21.81 11.62 -5.74
N SER A 125 -22.72 11.99 -4.83
CA SER A 125 -22.84 11.34 -3.52
C SER A 125 -23.45 9.95 -3.68
N VAL A 126 -22.84 8.93 -3.08
CA VAL A 126 -23.28 7.53 -3.21
C VAL A 126 -23.39 6.88 -1.83
N LEU A 127 -24.54 6.25 -1.57
CA LEU A 127 -24.73 5.33 -0.46
C LEU A 127 -24.65 3.89 -0.99
N LEU A 128 -23.64 3.14 -0.56
CA LEU A 128 -23.47 1.73 -0.93
C LEU A 128 -23.87 0.83 0.23
N VAL A 129 -24.99 0.11 0.07
CA VAL A 129 -25.39 -0.98 0.96
C VAL A 129 -24.94 -2.30 0.33
N SER A 130 -24.04 -3.03 1.01
CA SER A 130 -23.65 -4.36 0.53
C SER A 130 -23.11 -5.26 1.66
N PRO A 131 -23.21 -6.59 1.52
CA PRO A 131 -22.73 -7.55 2.51
C PRO A 131 -21.23 -7.42 2.78
N THR A 132 -20.76 -7.89 3.95
CA THR A 132 -19.33 -8.04 4.22
C THR A 132 -18.68 -8.93 3.16
N GLY A 133 -17.44 -8.62 2.80
CA GLY A 133 -16.73 -9.36 1.76
C GLY A 133 -17.17 -9.05 0.32
N SER A 134 -18.17 -8.19 0.08
CA SER A 134 -18.60 -7.79 -1.27
C SER A 134 -17.55 -7.02 -2.07
N GLY A 135 -16.53 -6.47 -1.40
CA GLY A 135 -15.47 -5.67 -2.02
C GLY A 135 -15.74 -4.17 -2.01
N LYS A 136 -16.50 -3.67 -1.03
CA LYS A 136 -16.79 -2.24 -0.81
C LYS A 136 -15.57 -1.33 -0.91
N SER A 137 -14.41 -1.81 -0.44
CA SER A 137 -13.17 -1.02 -0.45
C SER A 137 -12.79 -0.51 -1.84
N LEU A 138 -12.94 -1.35 -2.86
CA LEU A 138 -12.61 -0.97 -4.24
C LEU A 138 -13.46 0.22 -4.71
N CYS A 139 -14.73 0.29 -4.27
CA CYS A 139 -15.68 1.29 -4.70
C CYS A 139 -15.29 2.72 -4.30
N TYR A 140 -14.50 2.90 -3.24
CA TYR A 140 -13.95 4.22 -2.87
C TYR A 140 -12.44 4.33 -3.15
N GLN A 141 -11.67 3.24 -3.07
CA GLN A 141 -10.23 3.25 -3.31
C GLN A 141 -9.90 3.54 -4.78
N LEU A 142 -10.66 2.96 -5.71
CA LEU A 142 -10.40 3.16 -7.13
C LEU A 142 -10.67 4.62 -7.55
N PRO A 143 -11.81 5.24 -7.21
CA PRO A 143 -12.00 6.67 -7.42
C PRO A 143 -10.93 7.54 -6.73
N ALA A 144 -10.52 7.18 -5.52
CA ALA A 144 -9.49 7.92 -4.78
C ALA A 144 -8.13 7.91 -5.49
N VAL A 145 -7.75 6.78 -6.06
CA VAL A 145 -6.52 6.60 -6.85
C VAL A 145 -6.56 7.38 -8.16
N LEU A 146 -7.73 7.46 -8.79
CA LEU A 146 -7.88 8.06 -10.12
C LEU A 146 -8.05 9.59 -10.08
N LYS A 147 -8.44 10.16 -8.94
CA LYS A 147 -8.55 11.61 -8.77
C LYS A 147 -7.18 12.22 -8.43
N LYS A 148 -6.83 13.34 -9.07
CA LYS A 148 -5.60 14.11 -8.83
C LYS A 148 -5.53 14.80 -7.44
N LYS A 149 -6.50 14.55 -6.54
CA LYS A 149 -6.62 15.19 -5.23
C LYS A 149 -6.53 14.15 -4.11
N VAL A 150 -6.08 14.56 -2.92
CA VAL A 150 -6.15 13.74 -1.72
C VAL A 150 -7.59 13.31 -1.45
N SER A 151 -7.75 12.02 -1.13
CA SER A 151 -9.03 11.44 -0.75
C SER A 151 -9.00 11.00 0.71
N TYR A 152 -9.97 11.47 1.49
CA TYR A 152 -10.10 11.13 2.91
C TYR A 152 -11.05 9.96 3.09
N VAL A 153 -10.62 8.95 3.85
CA VAL A 153 -11.44 7.82 4.25
C VAL A 153 -11.55 7.82 5.76
N ILE A 154 -12.76 8.01 6.28
CA ILE A 154 -13.03 8.01 7.71
C ILE A 154 -13.40 6.59 8.12
N SER A 155 -12.67 6.05 9.11
CA SER A 155 -12.94 4.73 9.66
C SER A 155 -12.95 4.80 11.18
N PRO A 156 -13.93 4.17 11.86
CA PRO A 156 -14.00 4.17 13.31
C PRO A 156 -12.99 3.22 13.96
N LEU A 157 -12.40 2.27 13.21
CA LEU A 157 -11.57 1.20 13.76
C LEU A 157 -10.11 1.36 13.35
N LYS A 158 -9.22 1.55 14.34
CA LYS A 158 -7.77 1.70 14.11
C LYS A 158 -7.15 0.50 13.39
N ALA A 159 -7.54 -0.72 13.76
CA ALA A 159 -7.07 -1.93 13.12
C ALA A 159 -7.44 -1.95 11.62
N LEU A 160 -8.69 -1.60 11.30
CA LEU A 160 -9.15 -1.52 9.92
C LEU A 160 -8.39 -0.46 9.12
N MET A 161 -8.08 0.70 9.71
CA MET A 161 -7.26 1.73 9.08
C MET A 161 -5.88 1.18 8.70
N SER A 162 -5.20 0.52 9.64
CA SER A 162 -3.88 -0.09 9.44
C SER A 162 -3.91 -1.15 8.34
N ASP A 163 -4.91 -2.04 8.36
CA ASP A 163 -5.05 -3.12 7.38
C ASP A 163 -5.30 -2.59 5.97
N GLN A 164 -6.20 -1.60 5.81
CA GLN A 164 -6.48 -1.00 4.50
C GLN A 164 -5.27 -0.27 3.93
N VAL A 165 -4.55 0.52 4.76
CA VAL A 165 -3.33 1.23 4.32
C VAL A 165 -2.23 0.24 3.94
N SER A 166 -2.02 -0.80 4.75
CA SER A 166 -1.03 -1.84 4.46
C SER A 166 -1.34 -2.56 3.14
N ALA A 167 -2.62 -2.87 2.87
CA ALA A 167 -3.03 -3.50 1.62
C ALA A 167 -2.77 -2.61 0.38
N LEU A 168 -2.95 -1.29 0.51
CA LEU A 168 -2.63 -0.33 -0.55
C LEU A 168 -1.11 -0.21 -0.76
N GLN A 169 -0.34 -0.11 0.32
CA GLN A 169 1.12 -0.02 0.25
C GLN A 169 1.78 -1.27 -0.35
N ILE A 170 1.25 -2.47 -0.08
CA ILE A 170 1.69 -3.72 -0.74
C ILE A 170 1.47 -3.65 -2.27
N LYS A 171 0.42 -2.96 -2.72
CA LYS A 171 0.14 -2.68 -4.14
C LYS A 171 0.93 -1.48 -4.68
N GLN A 172 1.84 -0.94 -3.87
CA GLN A 172 2.62 0.27 -4.15
C GLN A 172 1.73 1.52 -4.33
N ILE A 173 0.49 1.50 -3.86
CA ILE A 173 -0.42 2.64 -3.90
C ILE A 173 -0.17 3.49 -2.65
N PRO A 174 0.11 4.80 -2.81
CA PRO A 174 0.26 5.71 -1.70
C PRO A 174 -0.97 5.78 -0.81
N ALA A 175 -0.79 5.49 0.47
CA ALA A 175 -1.80 5.67 1.49
C ALA A 175 -1.13 5.83 2.85
N THR A 176 -1.77 6.58 3.73
CA THR A 176 -1.41 6.73 5.14
C THR A 176 -2.68 6.81 5.98
N TYR A 177 -2.53 6.70 7.30
CA TYR A 177 -3.62 6.90 8.25
C TYR A 177 -3.17 7.84 9.36
N VAL A 178 -4.14 8.49 10.00
CA VAL A 178 -3.92 9.29 11.20
C VAL A 178 -4.87 8.83 12.29
N ASN A 179 -4.33 8.40 13.44
CA ASN A 179 -5.11 7.96 14.60
C ASN A 179 -4.39 8.32 15.91
N THR A 180 -4.95 7.91 17.05
CA THR A 180 -4.38 8.25 18.37
C THR A 180 -3.10 7.48 18.73
N ASP A 181 -2.75 6.42 18.01
CA ASP A 181 -1.53 5.62 18.29
C ASP A 181 -0.26 6.23 17.66
N ILE A 182 -0.41 7.26 16.83
CA ILE A 182 0.69 7.94 16.16
C ILE A 182 1.14 9.14 17.02
N SER A 183 2.47 9.27 17.20
CA SER A 183 3.08 10.42 17.88
C SER A 183 2.75 11.75 17.19
N LYS A 184 2.79 12.84 17.95
CA LYS A 184 2.53 14.19 17.39
C LYS A 184 3.46 14.54 16.23
N GLU A 185 4.74 14.20 16.35
CA GLU A 185 5.75 14.46 15.32
C GLU A 185 5.46 13.69 14.02
N GLU A 186 5.11 12.41 14.12
CA GLU A 186 4.78 11.59 12.94
C GLU A 186 3.45 12.02 12.30
N LYS A 187 2.48 12.49 13.10
CA LYS A 187 1.25 13.09 12.56
C LYS A 187 1.54 14.32 11.71
N LEU A 188 2.40 15.22 12.18
CA LEU A 188 2.81 16.42 11.44
C LEU A 188 3.43 16.03 10.09
N LYS A 189 4.38 15.09 10.10
CA LYS A 189 4.98 14.57 8.86
C LYS A 189 3.94 14.01 7.90
N ARG A 190 2.95 13.27 8.40
CA ARG A 190 1.87 12.71 7.55
C ARG A 190 0.96 13.80 6.99
N TYR A 191 0.71 14.88 7.72
CA TYR A 191 -0.08 16.01 7.23
C TYR A 191 0.63 16.81 6.14
N GLU A 192 1.96 16.96 6.24
CA GLU A 192 2.77 17.61 5.19
C GLU A 192 2.79 16.86 3.85
N MET A 193 2.34 15.60 3.84
CA MET A 193 2.29 14.74 2.65
C MET A 193 0.95 14.81 1.91
N LEU A 194 -0.06 15.51 2.46
CA LEU A 194 -1.40 15.66 1.90
C LEU A 194 -1.53 17.01 1.18
#